data_AF-A0A9W6HWC9-F1
#
_entry.id   AF-A0A9W6HWC9-F1
#
_cell.length_a   1.000
_cell.length_b   1.000
_cell.length_c   1.000
_cell.angle_alpha   90.00
_cell.angle_beta   90.00
_cell.angle_gamma   90.00
#
_symmetry.space_group_name_H-M   'P 1'
#
loop_
_entity.id
_entity.type
_entity.pdbx_description
1 polymer ?
#
loop_
_entity_poly.entity_id
_entity_poly.type
_entity_poly.pdbx_seq_one_letter_code
_entity_poly.pdbx_strand_id
1 'polypeptide(L)'
;MIGDREPLVRGSFNLALDEGIGYGTCTVYRRGGEQLKALQIGLTSGGYSEKVDEQVKDGASPLPKIVPGAIGYYFKDVDSENNAAYALLVRGKAQITVQLEMGVKGRDNAADVLALMQLIAPKLITDVSAPSESPSAISSTKAASPSPVKD
;
A
#
# COMPACT_ATOMS: atom_id res chain seq x y z
N MET A 1 12.21 -4.16 -26.52
CA MET A 1 12.33 -4.45 -25.08
C MET A 1 12.05 -5.92 -24.87
N ILE A 2 13.03 -6.70 -24.43
CA ILE A 2 12.77 -8.06 -23.96
C ILE A 2 12.83 -7.94 -22.44
N GLY A 3 11.67 -7.90 -21.79
CA GLY A 3 11.60 -8.08 -20.35
C GLY A 3 12.30 -9.39 -19.98
N ASP A 4 12.87 -9.46 -18.78
CA ASP A 4 13.58 -10.65 -18.31
C ASP A 4 12.63 -11.86 -18.40
N ARG A 5 12.96 -12.81 -19.28
CA ARG A 5 11.97 -13.82 -19.72
C ARG A 5 11.69 -14.89 -18.67
N GLU A 6 12.54 -14.99 -17.64
CA GLU A 6 12.43 -15.95 -16.53
C GLU A 6 13.28 -15.41 -15.37
N PRO A 7 12.76 -14.44 -14.60
CA PRO A 7 13.51 -13.89 -13.47
C PRO A 7 13.60 -14.91 -12.34
N LEU A 8 14.67 -14.85 -11.55
CA LEU A 8 14.75 -15.62 -10.31
C LEU A 8 13.79 -15.00 -9.29
N VAL A 9 12.81 -15.77 -8.82
CA VAL A 9 11.85 -15.34 -7.80
C VAL A 9 12.05 -16.17 -6.54
N ARG A 10 12.14 -15.49 -5.39
CA ARG A 10 12.22 -16.13 -4.07
C ARG A 10 11.26 -15.46 -3.10
N GLY A 11 10.46 -16.24 -2.39
CA GLY A 11 9.57 -15.68 -1.39
C GLY A 11 8.48 -16.62 -0.93
N SER A 12 7.87 -16.23 0.19
CA SER A 12 6.68 -16.87 0.75
C SER A 12 5.98 -15.87 1.64
N PHE A 13 4.64 -15.94 1.66
CA PHE A 13 3.80 -15.22 2.61
C PHE A 13 3.06 -16.23 3.48
N ASN A 14 3.05 -15.98 4.78
CA ASN A 14 2.19 -16.67 5.73
C ASN A 14 1.15 -15.67 6.23
N LEU A 15 -0.09 -15.85 5.81
CA LEU A 15 -1.21 -14.95 6.15
C LEU A 15 -1.90 -15.33 7.47
N ALA A 16 -1.49 -16.43 8.11
CA ALA A 16 -2.15 -16.98 9.30
C ALA A 16 -1.45 -16.61 10.62
N LEU A 17 -0.49 -15.69 10.59
CA LEU A 17 0.26 -15.25 11.77
C LEU A 17 -0.43 -14.10 12.52
N ASP A 18 -0.03 -13.86 13.77
CA ASP A 18 -0.38 -12.69 14.61
C ASP A 18 -1.80 -12.13 14.43
N GLU A 19 -2.81 -12.82 14.98
CA GLU A 19 -4.22 -12.36 14.93
C GLU A 19 -4.79 -12.22 13.50
N GLY A 20 -4.19 -12.91 12.50
CA GLY A 20 -4.57 -12.82 11.09
C GLY A 20 -3.79 -11.76 10.30
N ILE A 21 -2.72 -11.22 10.89
CA ILE A 21 -1.81 -10.28 10.26
C ILE A 21 -0.67 -11.07 9.63
N GLY A 22 -0.71 -11.15 8.30
CA GLY A 22 0.28 -11.91 7.57
C GLY A 22 1.70 -11.35 7.71
N TYR A 23 2.67 -12.22 7.42
CA TYR A 23 4.09 -11.89 7.33
C TYR A 23 4.71 -12.58 6.13
N GLY A 24 5.64 -11.91 5.45
CA GLY A 24 6.43 -12.54 4.41
C GLY A 24 7.13 -11.57 3.49
N THR A 25 7.86 -12.14 2.54
CA THR A 25 8.57 -11.38 1.52
C THR A 25 8.56 -12.14 0.21
N CYS A 26 8.51 -11.41 -0.89
CA CYS A 26 8.76 -11.89 -2.24
C CYS A 26 9.77 -10.98 -2.91
N THR A 27 10.79 -11.56 -3.55
CA THR A 27 11.86 -10.82 -4.21
C THR A 27 12.11 -11.41 -5.58
N VAL A 28 12.16 -10.54 -6.57
CA VAL A 28 12.48 -10.83 -7.96
C VAL A 28 13.86 -10.25 -8.26
N TYR A 29 14.73 -11.06 -8.84
CA TYR A 29 16.11 -10.69 -9.15
C TYR A 29 16.32 -10.64 -10.67
N ARG A 30 17.22 -9.75 -11.12
CA ARG A 30 17.66 -9.70 -12.53
C ARG A 30 18.48 -10.95 -12.88
N ARG A 31 18.33 -11.45 -14.12
CA ARG A 31 19.12 -12.56 -14.65
C ARG A 31 20.51 -12.08 -15.12
N GLY A 32 21.53 -12.35 -14.31
CA GLY A 32 22.96 -12.13 -14.62
C GLY A 32 23.62 -11.06 -13.75
N GLY A 33 24.80 -11.38 -13.19
CA GLY A 33 25.56 -10.49 -12.29
C GLY A 33 25.28 -10.73 -10.79
N GLU A 34 25.52 -9.71 -9.95
CA GLU A 34 25.47 -9.73 -8.47
C GLU A 34 24.08 -9.96 -7.83
N GLN A 35 23.09 -10.44 -8.57
CA GLN A 35 21.71 -10.65 -8.08
C GLN A 35 21.09 -9.39 -7.47
N LEU A 36 21.18 -8.26 -8.17
CA LEU A 36 20.47 -7.04 -7.76
C LEU A 36 18.95 -7.29 -7.76
N LYS A 37 18.29 -6.81 -6.69
CA LYS A 37 16.83 -6.93 -6.52
C LYS A 37 16.13 -6.02 -7.52
N ALA A 38 15.36 -6.60 -8.43
CA ALA A 38 14.54 -5.85 -9.38
C ALA A 38 13.21 -5.41 -8.76
N LEU A 39 12.62 -6.26 -7.92
CA LEU A 39 11.38 -6.00 -7.19
C LEU A 39 11.44 -6.70 -5.84
N GLN A 40 11.02 -6.02 -4.78
CA GLN A 40 10.76 -6.63 -3.49
C GLN A 40 9.37 -6.22 -2.99
N ILE A 41 8.62 -7.20 -2.50
CA ILE A 41 7.33 -7.04 -1.84
C ILE A 41 7.49 -7.57 -0.42
N GLY A 42 7.22 -6.74 0.58
CA GLY A 42 7.21 -7.13 1.99
C GLY A 42 5.82 -7.04 2.60
N LEU A 43 5.51 -7.95 3.51
CA LEU A 43 4.34 -7.90 4.38
C LEU A 43 4.82 -8.11 5.82
N THR A 44 4.51 -7.19 6.71
CA THR A 44 4.96 -7.23 8.11
C THR A 44 3.88 -6.77 9.06
N SER A 45 3.88 -7.32 10.27
CA SER A 45 3.22 -6.74 11.44
C SER A 45 4.09 -5.60 11.99
N GLY A 46 3.57 -4.38 11.98
CA GLY A 46 4.32 -3.17 12.37
C GLY A 46 3.95 -1.94 11.55
N GLY A 47 2.75 -1.93 10.95
CA GLY A 47 2.18 -0.73 10.36
C GLY A 47 1.79 0.26 11.43
N TYR A 48 2.16 1.53 11.24
CA TYR A 48 1.81 2.65 12.10
C TYR A 48 1.39 3.82 11.22
N SER A 49 0.18 4.32 11.41
CA SER A 49 -0.36 5.44 10.62
C SER A 49 0.43 6.72 10.83
N GLU A 50 0.96 6.91 12.03
CA GLU A 50 1.77 8.07 12.40
C GLU A 50 3.02 8.17 11.52
N LYS A 51 3.65 7.02 11.23
CA LYS A 51 4.82 6.96 10.35
C LYS A 51 4.48 7.32 8.90
N VAL A 52 3.28 6.97 8.43
CA VAL A 52 2.80 7.37 7.10
C VAL A 52 2.62 8.88 7.06
N ASP A 53 1.98 9.45 8.08
CA ASP A 53 1.73 10.89 8.16
C ASP A 53 3.03 11.71 8.25
N GLU A 54 4.02 11.24 9.02
CA GLU A 54 5.35 11.83 9.08
C GLU A 54 6.02 11.86 7.71
N GLN A 55 6.02 10.74 6.99
CA GLN A 55 6.66 10.66 5.68
C GLN A 55 5.97 11.56 4.64
N VAL A 56 4.64 11.67 4.69
CA VAL A 56 3.90 12.60 3.82
C VAL A 56 4.22 14.05 4.18
N LYS A 57 4.35 14.40 5.47
CA LYS A 57 4.79 15.74 5.91
C LYS A 57 6.21 16.06 5.44
N ASP A 58 7.08 15.05 5.40
CA ASP A 58 8.47 15.17 4.92
C ASP A 58 8.57 15.22 3.39
N GLY A 59 7.44 15.22 2.67
CA GLY A 59 7.37 15.45 1.23
C GLY A 59 7.14 14.19 0.39
N ALA A 60 6.89 13.02 1.02
CA ALA A 60 6.45 11.85 0.28
C ALA A 60 5.06 12.06 -0.33
N SER A 61 4.82 11.49 -1.50
CA SER A 61 3.52 11.61 -2.18
C SER A 61 2.52 10.64 -1.54
N PRO A 62 1.33 11.08 -1.12
CA PRO A 62 0.32 10.16 -0.59
C PRO A 62 -0.16 9.20 -1.68
N LEU A 63 -0.40 7.94 -1.32
CA LEU A 63 -1.05 6.97 -2.20
C LEU A 63 -2.56 7.25 -2.24
N PRO A 64 -3.24 6.96 -3.37
CA PRO A 64 -4.69 6.95 -3.40
C PRO A 64 -5.26 5.86 -2.47
N LYS A 65 -6.58 5.91 -2.20
CA LYS A 65 -7.28 4.86 -1.45
C LYS A 65 -7.22 3.54 -2.25
N ILE A 66 -6.38 2.60 -1.82
CA ILE A 66 -6.21 1.27 -2.46
C ILE A 66 -7.05 0.21 -1.74
N VAL A 67 -7.01 0.19 -0.40
CA VAL A 67 -7.81 -0.68 0.47
C VAL A 67 -8.61 0.22 1.43
N PRO A 68 -9.90 -0.05 1.71
CA PRO A 68 -10.67 0.72 2.67
C PRO A 68 -9.99 0.81 4.05
N GLY A 69 -9.87 2.04 4.58
CA GLY A 69 -9.21 2.29 5.86
C GLY A 69 -7.68 2.11 5.84
N ALA A 70 -7.08 1.88 4.67
CA ALA A 70 -5.63 1.89 4.52
C ALA A 70 -5.15 3.27 4.07
N ILE A 71 -3.97 3.65 4.56
CA ILE A 71 -3.26 4.87 4.17
C ILE A 71 -1.84 4.49 3.74
N GLY A 72 -1.23 5.30 2.88
CA GLY A 72 0.09 4.98 2.39
C GLY A 72 0.74 6.12 1.66
N TYR A 73 2.01 5.94 1.33
CA TYR A 73 2.81 6.93 0.64
C TYR A 73 3.76 6.29 -0.37
N TYR A 74 4.25 7.13 -1.25
CA TYR A 74 5.20 6.84 -2.30
C TYR A 74 6.38 7.80 -2.19
N PHE A 75 7.59 7.28 -2.36
CA PHE A 75 8.77 8.11 -2.54
C PHE A 75 9.78 7.45 -3.50
N LYS A 76 10.66 8.27 -4.03
CA LYS A 76 11.81 7.83 -4.83
C LYS A 76 13.06 8.08 -3.99
N ASP A 77 13.84 7.04 -3.78
CA ASP A 77 15.17 7.17 -3.21
C ASP A 77 16.17 7.25 -4.36
N VAL A 78 16.41 8.47 -4.82
CA VAL A 78 17.31 8.78 -5.94
C VAL A 78 18.78 8.78 -5.54
N ASP A 79 19.07 8.89 -4.24
CA ASP A 79 20.43 9.03 -3.70
C ASP A 79 20.98 7.72 -3.11
N SER A 80 20.13 6.72 -2.85
CA SER A 80 20.60 5.39 -2.44
C SER A 80 21.30 4.63 -3.56
N GLU A 81 22.29 3.81 -3.19
CA GLU A 81 23.01 2.88 -4.07
C GLU A 81 22.08 1.96 -4.89
N ASN A 82 20.82 1.81 -4.46
CA ASN A 82 19.83 0.93 -5.08
C ASN A 82 18.90 1.63 -6.08
N ASN A 83 18.93 2.97 -6.18
CA ASN A 83 18.09 3.79 -7.08
C ASN A 83 16.67 3.21 -7.24
N ALA A 84 15.85 3.28 -6.19
CA ALA A 84 14.59 2.55 -6.12
C ALA A 84 13.36 3.43 -5.84
N ALA A 85 12.23 3.02 -6.39
CA ALA A 85 10.91 3.55 -6.12
C ALA A 85 10.25 2.72 -5.03
N TYR A 86 9.69 3.38 -4.02
CA TYR A 86 9.09 2.74 -2.86
C TYR A 86 7.64 3.15 -2.70
N ALA A 87 6.77 2.18 -2.45
CA ALA A 87 5.41 2.41 -1.99
C ALA A 87 5.18 1.64 -0.69
N LEU A 88 4.54 2.28 0.27
CA LEU A 88 4.18 1.69 1.55
C LEU A 88 2.70 1.92 1.81
N LEU A 89 1.99 0.87 2.21
CA LEU A 89 0.57 0.92 2.57
C LEU A 89 0.38 0.27 3.94
N VAL A 90 -0.30 0.97 4.84
CA VAL A 90 -0.62 0.52 6.20
C VAL A 90 -2.11 0.44 6.38
N ARG A 91 -2.53 -0.60 7.09
CA ARG A 91 -3.91 -0.76 7.58
C ARG A 91 -3.89 -1.41 8.95
N GLY A 92 -4.25 -0.65 9.99
CA GLY A 92 -4.03 -1.11 11.36
C GLY A 92 -2.57 -1.48 11.57
N LYS A 93 -2.28 -2.67 12.12
CA LYS A 93 -0.89 -3.14 12.30
C LYS A 93 -0.29 -3.80 11.05
N ALA A 94 -1.07 -4.02 9.97
CA ALA A 94 -0.56 -4.64 8.76
C ALA A 94 0.14 -3.60 7.88
N GLN A 95 1.33 -3.93 7.36
CA GLN A 95 2.10 -3.07 6.47
C GLN A 95 2.56 -3.85 5.25
N ILE A 96 2.29 -3.31 4.07
CA ILE A 96 2.86 -3.78 2.81
C ILE A 96 3.87 -2.76 2.29
N THR A 97 5.00 -3.26 1.81
CA THR A 97 5.99 -2.47 1.09
C THR A 97 6.20 -3.03 -0.31
N VAL A 98 6.37 -2.14 -1.28
CA VAL A 98 6.82 -2.45 -2.64
C VAL A 98 8.05 -1.61 -2.90
N GLN A 99 9.14 -2.26 -3.27
CA GLN A 99 10.37 -1.63 -3.72
C GLN A 99 10.62 -2.08 -5.15
N LEU A 100 10.74 -1.13 -6.08
CA LEU A 100 11.01 -1.38 -7.49
C LEU A 100 12.28 -0.65 -7.88
N GLU A 101 13.24 -1.38 -8.43
CA GLU A 101 14.46 -0.78 -8.97
C GLU A 101 14.14 0.15 -10.14
N MET A 102 14.70 1.36 -10.12
CA MET A 102 14.56 2.34 -11.19
C MET A 102 15.67 2.17 -12.23
N GLY A 103 15.46 2.68 -13.44
CA GLY A 103 16.51 2.67 -14.48
C GLY A 103 16.03 2.29 -15.89
N VAL A 104 14.75 1.94 -16.06
CA VAL A 104 14.17 1.81 -17.41
C VAL A 104 13.78 3.20 -17.91
N LYS A 105 14.47 3.69 -18.94
CA LYS A 105 14.19 5.00 -19.53
C LYS A 105 12.74 5.09 -20.02
N GLY A 106 12.05 6.17 -19.65
CA GLY A 106 10.65 6.41 -20.02
C GLY A 106 9.62 5.67 -19.17
N ARG A 107 10.06 4.93 -18.14
CA ARG A 107 9.17 4.23 -17.20
C ARG A 107 8.74 5.15 -16.06
N ASP A 108 7.43 5.24 -15.82
CA ASP A 108 6.90 5.92 -14.65
C ASP A 108 6.88 4.98 -13.44
N ASN A 109 7.98 4.96 -12.71
CA ASN A 109 8.12 4.09 -11.55
C ASN A 109 7.07 4.36 -10.45
N ALA A 110 6.47 5.55 -10.40
CA ALA A 110 5.40 5.86 -9.45
C ALA A 110 4.10 5.13 -9.84
N ALA A 111 3.75 5.20 -11.13
CA ALA A 111 2.61 4.47 -11.68
C ALA A 111 2.79 2.95 -11.55
N ASP A 112 4.00 2.43 -11.77
CA ASP A 112 4.28 1.01 -11.64
C ASP A 112 4.11 0.49 -10.21
N VAL A 113 4.71 1.15 -9.21
CA VAL A 113 4.56 0.68 -7.82
C VAL A 113 3.13 0.87 -7.33
N LEU A 114 2.42 1.91 -7.80
CA LEU A 114 1.01 2.08 -7.51
C LEU A 114 0.16 0.95 -8.10
N ALA A 115 0.38 0.60 -9.36
CA ALA A 115 -0.32 -0.51 -10.02
C ALA A 115 -0.03 -1.85 -9.33
N LEU A 116 1.23 -2.09 -8.93
CA LEU A 116 1.60 -3.27 -8.15
C LEU A 116 0.89 -3.27 -6.79
N MET A 117 0.88 -2.15 -6.08
CA MET A 117 0.20 -2.03 -4.79
C MET A 117 -1.30 -2.29 -4.93
N GLN A 118 -1.95 -1.74 -5.97
CA GLN A 118 -3.36 -2.00 -6.27
C GLN A 118 -3.66 -3.48 -6.53
N LEU A 119 -2.72 -4.19 -7.17
CA LEU A 119 -2.88 -5.61 -7.50
C LEU A 119 -2.71 -6.52 -6.28
N ILE A 120 -1.71 -6.24 -5.42
CA ILE A 120 -1.29 -7.15 -4.35
C ILE A 120 -1.91 -6.81 -3.00
N ALA A 121 -2.12 -5.52 -2.69
CA ALA A 121 -2.53 -5.10 -1.35
C ALA A 121 -3.89 -5.67 -0.92
N PRO A 122 -4.93 -5.72 -1.78
CA PRO A 122 -6.21 -6.32 -1.41
C PRO A 122 -6.12 -7.81 -1.05
N LYS A 123 -5.08 -8.52 -1.53
CA LYS A 123 -4.87 -9.95 -1.29
C LYS A 123 -3.98 -10.25 -0.08
N LEU A 124 -3.19 -9.27 0.36
CA LEU A 124 -2.20 -9.45 1.42
C LEU A 124 -2.60 -8.73 2.72
N ILE A 125 -3.34 -7.63 2.60
CA ILE A 125 -4.09 -7.00 3.70
C ILE A 125 -5.56 -7.39 3.49
N THR A 126 -5.88 -8.64 3.81
CA THR A 126 -7.24 -9.17 3.66
C THR A 126 -8.11 -8.73 4.82
N ASP A 127 -9.27 -8.18 4.49
CA ASP A 127 -10.36 -8.04 5.44
C ASP A 127 -11.09 -9.36 5.62
N VAL A 128 -11.16 -9.84 6.85
CA VAL A 128 -12.31 -10.65 7.28
C VAL A 128 -13.17 -9.86 8.29
N SER A 129 -12.71 -8.70 8.78
CA SER A 129 -13.33 -8.03 9.94
C SER A 129 -13.48 -6.51 9.88
N ALA A 130 -13.11 -5.77 8.82
CA ALA A 130 -13.50 -4.37 8.80
C ALA A 130 -15.02 -4.24 8.70
N PRO A 131 -15.62 -3.27 9.41
CA PRO A 131 -17.01 -2.94 9.21
C PRO A 131 -17.19 -2.62 7.73
N SER A 132 -18.09 -3.36 7.07
CA SER A 132 -18.69 -2.90 5.82
C SER A 132 -19.09 -1.45 6.04
N GLU A 133 -18.71 -0.54 5.16
CA GLU A 133 -19.28 0.82 5.15
C GLU A 133 -20.81 0.63 5.06
N SER A 134 -21.50 0.73 6.19
CA SER A 134 -22.96 0.73 6.22
C SER A 134 -23.41 2.00 5.51
N PRO A 135 -24.22 1.92 4.44
CA PRO A 135 -24.71 3.11 3.78
C PRO A 135 -25.85 3.65 4.64
N SER A 136 -25.55 4.52 5.61
CA SER A 136 -26.53 5.45 6.19
C SER A 136 -25.90 6.40 7.20
N ALA A 137 -25.63 7.61 6.74
CA ALA A 137 -25.95 8.81 7.51
C ALA A 137 -26.33 9.91 6.52
N ILE A 138 -27.54 9.81 5.96
CA ILE A 138 -28.26 11.02 5.54
C ILE A 138 -28.55 11.73 6.86
N SER A 139 -27.66 12.64 7.25
CA SER A 139 -27.88 13.51 8.39
C SER A 139 -29.06 14.41 8.06
N SER A 140 -30.17 14.10 8.72
CA SER A 140 -31.43 14.81 8.82
C SER A 140 -31.29 16.32 8.67
N THR A 141 -31.95 16.84 7.64
CA THR A 141 -32.23 18.25 7.46
C THR A 141 -32.92 18.78 8.72
N LYS A 142 -32.27 19.76 9.35
CA LYS A 142 -32.82 20.63 10.39
C LYS A 142 -34.06 21.35 9.83
N ALA A 143 -35.26 20.88 10.19
CA ALA A 143 -36.51 21.61 9.96
C ALA A 143 -37.06 22.07 11.31
N ALA A 144 -37.27 23.38 11.41
CA ALA A 144 -37.69 24.10 12.60
C ALA A 144 -39.12 23.76 13.04
N SER A 145 -39.33 23.79 14.36
CA SER A 145 -40.66 23.78 15.01
C SER A 145 -41.57 24.90 14.49
N PRO A 146 -42.89 24.64 14.47
CA PRO A 146 -43.86 25.64 14.88
C PRO A 146 -44.76 25.13 16.03
N SER A 147 -45.07 26.06 16.93
CA SER A 147 -45.88 25.94 18.16
C SER A 147 -47.33 25.46 17.93
N PRO A 148 -48.02 24.91 18.94
CA PRO A 148 -49.42 24.53 18.83
C PRO A 148 -50.34 25.74 19.07
N VAL A 149 -51.34 25.89 18.19
CA VAL A 149 -52.52 26.74 18.39
C VAL A 149 -53.50 25.99 19.30
N LYS A 150 -54.06 26.67 20.29
CA LYS A 150 -55.12 26.17 21.18
C LYS A 150 -56.46 26.72 20.68
N ASP A 151 -57.46 25.85 20.59
CA ASP A 151 -58.90 26.21 20.55
C ASP A 151 -59.35 26.85 21.87
#